data_AF-A0A9P6HDI8-F1
#
_entry.id   AF-A0A9P6HDI8-F1
#
_cell.length_a   1.000
_cell.length_b   1.000
_cell.length_c   1.000
_cell.angle_alpha   90.00
_cell.angle_beta   90.00
_cell.angle_gamma   90.00
#
_symmetry.space_group_name_H-M   'P 1'
#
loop_
_entity.id
_entity.type
_entity.pdbx_description
1 polymer ?
#
loop_
_entity_poly.entity_id
_entity_poly.type
_entity_poly.pdbx_seq_one_letter_code
_entity_poly.pdbx_strand_id
1 'polypeptide(L)'
;MDLVVPRLPRRNVEVYNSEKAVIAGFWQYGTLQWDEFYRYLTTFIVTQTAWAIFQYDPTQNQHGAQCHSGPEIVQPGEYILLSDTGQRTRVGLEYLRSRPRHPTHSNTPARESYYRIRGRARDGKCLITGLQTQTYSRLQVAHIFPRTHDVEWIDKGYPSKITDTADVGVLGGSSKIDSLQNLITLRSDLRDAWDNYEFGVDPDNNYRIISFTNGNADINGLHLQLDHIHNPTQQPLRELFIDHLMQGLFKHMKGSAEPVWTYEDFDDAFDGGSINLSKLDIWGAGEGKELFELALADRLHLTRMSQSVQCVL
;
A
#
# COMPACT_ATOMS: atom_id res chain seq x y z
N MET A 1 -35.90 2.66 -1.93
CA MET A 1 -35.49 1.65 -0.93
C MET A 1 -34.06 1.33 -1.30
N ASP A 2 -33.11 2.03 -0.69
CA ASP A 2 -31.69 1.83 -1.00
C ASP A 2 -31.27 0.48 -0.44
N LEU A 3 -30.89 -0.42 -1.33
CA LEU A 3 -30.32 -1.70 -0.96
C LEU A 3 -28.98 -1.43 -0.29
N VAL A 4 -28.96 -1.45 1.05
CA VAL A 4 -27.71 -1.45 1.81
C VAL A 4 -27.04 -2.80 1.56
N VAL A 5 -26.13 -2.84 0.60
CA VAL A 5 -25.26 -3.99 0.38
C VAL A 5 -24.35 -4.09 1.62
N PRO A 6 -24.37 -5.21 2.36
CA PRO A 6 -23.50 -5.35 3.53
C PRO A 6 -22.04 -5.25 3.09
N ARG A 7 -21.31 -4.27 3.65
CA ARG A 7 -19.86 -4.20 3.47
C ARG A 7 -19.24 -5.45 4.11
N LEU A 8 -18.32 -6.09 3.41
CA LEU A 8 -17.57 -7.22 3.97
C LEU A 8 -16.86 -6.77 5.26
N PRO A 9 -16.72 -7.66 6.26
CA PRO A 9 -15.95 -7.31 7.44
C PRO A 9 -14.50 -7.02 7.03
N ARG A 10 -13.95 -5.92 7.57
CA ARG A 10 -12.64 -5.40 7.17
C ARG A 10 -11.48 -6.24 7.71
N ARG A 11 -11.66 -6.80 8.91
CA ARG A 11 -10.66 -7.57 9.65
C ARG A 11 -11.32 -8.80 10.27
N ASN A 12 -10.54 -9.87 10.41
CA ASN A 12 -10.94 -11.07 11.17
C ASN A 12 -9.90 -11.43 12.25
N VAL A 13 -8.83 -10.64 12.36
CA VAL A 13 -7.85 -10.64 13.44
C VAL A 13 -7.80 -9.24 14.01
N GLU A 14 -7.97 -9.09 15.31
CA GLU A 14 -7.85 -7.81 16.01
C GLU A 14 -7.02 -7.94 17.27
N VAL A 15 -6.16 -6.95 17.51
CA VAL A 15 -5.34 -6.84 18.71
C VAL A 15 -5.75 -5.60 19.48
N TYR A 16 -6.12 -5.80 20.73
CA TYR A 16 -6.55 -4.79 21.67
C TYR A 16 -5.42 -4.39 22.60
N ASN A 17 -5.47 -3.17 23.15
CA ASN A 17 -4.69 -2.79 24.33
C ASN A 17 -5.50 -3.03 25.61
N SER A 18 -4.91 -2.75 26.78
CA SER A 18 -5.58 -2.87 28.08
C SER A 18 -6.78 -1.93 28.29
N GLU A 19 -6.93 -0.93 27.44
CA GLU A 19 -8.04 0.04 27.43
C GLU A 19 -9.15 -0.37 26.45
N LYS A 20 -9.05 -1.56 25.85
CA LYS A 20 -9.97 -2.10 24.84
C LYS A 20 -10.01 -1.29 23.53
N ALA A 21 -8.98 -0.50 23.26
CA ALA A 21 -8.80 0.09 21.94
C ALA A 21 -8.11 -0.90 21.00
N VAL A 22 -8.59 -1.01 19.77
CA VAL A 22 -7.91 -1.78 18.71
C VAL A 22 -6.63 -1.04 18.33
N ILE A 23 -5.50 -1.72 18.51
CA ILE A 23 -4.16 -1.19 18.19
C ILE A 23 -3.57 -1.81 16.93
N ALA A 24 -4.06 -2.99 16.53
CA ALA A 24 -3.72 -3.60 15.26
C ALA A 24 -4.85 -4.53 14.78
N GLY A 25 -4.87 -4.86 13.49
CA GLY A 25 -5.71 -5.93 12.97
C GLY A 25 -5.63 -6.04 11.46
N PHE A 26 -6.02 -7.18 10.91
CA PHE A 26 -5.92 -7.45 9.48
C PHE A 26 -6.91 -8.56 9.10
N TRP A 27 -6.97 -8.87 7.80
CA TRP A 27 -7.68 -10.04 7.29
C TRP A 27 -6.72 -11.20 7.03
N GLN A 28 -6.84 -12.25 7.83
CA GLN A 28 -6.10 -13.49 7.68
C GLN A 28 -6.76 -14.42 6.65
N TYR A 29 -5.94 -14.94 5.72
CA TYR A 29 -6.31 -15.96 4.73
C TYR A 29 -5.68 -17.34 5.00
N GLY A 30 -4.97 -17.49 6.10
CA GLY A 30 -4.27 -18.72 6.47
C GLY A 30 -2.79 -18.75 6.06
N THR A 31 -2.17 -17.59 5.86
CA THR A 31 -0.77 -17.49 5.38
C THR A 31 0.15 -16.71 6.30
N LEU A 32 -0.37 -15.76 7.07
CA LEU A 32 0.48 -14.93 7.94
C LEU A 32 0.81 -15.66 9.25
N GLN A 33 2.10 -15.80 9.54
CA GLN A 33 2.61 -16.48 10.73
C GLN A 33 2.81 -15.49 11.89
N TRP A 34 2.92 -16.02 13.12
CA TRP A 34 3.10 -15.17 14.29
C TRP A 34 4.41 -14.40 14.26
N ASP A 35 5.52 -15.02 13.89
CA ASP A 35 6.82 -14.33 13.77
C ASP A 35 6.78 -13.13 12.81
N GLU A 36 6.11 -13.28 11.67
CA GLU A 36 5.88 -12.21 10.71
C GLU A 36 4.98 -11.12 11.31
N PHE A 37 3.90 -11.50 11.97
CA PHE A 37 2.99 -10.52 12.58
C PHE A 37 3.69 -9.74 13.71
N TYR A 38 4.44 -10.41 14.59
CA TYR A 38 5.25 -9.75 15.61
C TYR A 38 6.22 -8.74 14.98
N ARG A 39 6.92 -9.12 13.90
CA ARG A 39 7.80 -8.21 13.16
C ARG A 39 7.04 -6.99 12.62
N TYR A 40 5.87 -7.17 12.02
CA TYR A 40 5.07 -6.07 11.51
C TYR A 40 4.55 -5.15 12.62
N LEU A 41 4.19 -5.68 13.79
CA LEU A 41 3.79 -4.86 14.92
C LEU A 41 4.93 -3.95 15.41
N THR A 42 6.20 -4.39 15.32
CA THR A 42 7.34 -3.51 15.69
C THR A 42 7.46 -2.26 14.84
N THR A 43 6.84 -2.23 13.66
CA THR A 43 6.81 -1.05 12.78
C THR A 43 6.02 0.10 13.38
N PHE A 44 4.98 -0.17 14.17
CA PHE A 44 4.05 0.87 14.62
C PHE A 44 3.63 0.78 16.08
N ILE A 45 4.01 -0.25 16.83
CA ILE A 45 3.77 -0.35 18.26
C ILE A 45 4.92 0.28 19.04
N VAL A 46 4.56 1.20 19.94
CA VAL A 46 5.50 1.91 20.82
C VAL A 46 5.19 1.57 22.27
N THR A 47 6.08 0.85 22.94
CA THR A 47 5.95 0.47 24.36
C THR A 47 7.22 0.80 25.14
N GLN A 48 7.09 0.92 26.47
CA GLN A 48 8.25 1.07 27.36
C GLN A 48 8.78 -0.27 27.90
N THR A 49 7.98 -1.32 27.78
CA THR A 49 8.30 -2.67 28.24
C THR A 49 8.32 -3.63 27.06
N ALA A 50 9.00 -4.77 27.24
CA ALA A 50 8.76 -5.94 26.40
C ALA A 50 7.26 -6.29 26.41
N TRP A 51 6.77 -6.82 25.30
CA TRP A 51 5.36 -7.09 25.09
C TRP A 51 5.15 -8.45 24.44
N ALA A 52 3.96 -9.00 24.64
CA ALA A 52 3.50 -10.21 23.97
C ALA A 52 2.01 -10.12 23.69
N ILE A 53 1.56 -10.95 22.74
CA ILE A 53 0.17 -11.09 22.35
C ILE A 53 -0.42 -12.29 23.07
N PHE A 54 -1.64 -12.16 23.55
CA PHE A 54 -2.41 -13.21 24.22
C PHE A 54 -3.77 -13.35 23.53
N GLN A 55 -4.32 -14.57 23.53
CA GLN A 55 -5.73 -14.75 23.18
C GLN A 55 -6.61 -13.87 24.06
N TYR A 56 -7.69 -13.31 23.53
CA TYR A 56 -8.52 -12.38 24.27
C TYR A 56 -10.01 -12.68 24.10
N ASP A 57 -10.73 -12.69 25.23
CA ASP A 57 -12.19 -12.63 25.25
C ASP A 57 -12.60 -11.23 25.73
N PRO A 58 -13.02 -10.32 24.82
CA PRO A 58 -13.44 -8.97 25.20
C PRO A 58 -14.73 -8.94 26.00
N THR A 59 -15.57 -9.97 25.90
CA THR A 59 -16.85 -10.06 26.63
C THR A 59 -16.62 -10.30 28.12
N GLN A 60 -15.66 -11.16 28.45
CA GLN A 60 -15.27 -11.47 29.83
C GLN A 60 -14.11 -10.59 30.32
N ASN A 61 -13.47 -9.85 29.41
CA ASN A 61 -12.27 -9.08 29.68
C ASN A 61 -11.14 -9.92 30.29
N GLN A 62 -10.96 -11.13 29.77
CA GLN A 62 -9.94 -12.08 30.19
C GLN A 62 -9.02 -12.42 29.02
N HIS A 63 -7.74 -12.64 29.33
CA HIS A 63 -6.79 -13.13 28.34
C HIS A 63 -6.52 -14.62 28.59
N GLY A 64 -6.29 -15.35 27.50
CA GLY A 64 -5.91 -16.74 27.48
C GLY A 64 -4.40 -16.93 27.39
N ALA A 65 -4.01 -17.97 26.69
CA ALA A 65 -2.61 -18.33 26.48
C ALA A 65 -1.87 -17.26 25.65
N GLN A 66 -0.56 -17.15 25.91
CA GLN A 66 0.34 -16.35 25.10
C GLN A 66 0.45 -16.94 23.68
N CYS A 67 0.36 -16.07 22.69
CA CYS A 67 0.62 -16.38 21.29
C CYS A 67 2.10 -16.14 21.03
N HIS A 68 2.91 -17.19 21.03
CA HIS A 68 4.36 -17.07 20.84
C HIS A 68 4.70 -16.67 19.40
N SER A 69 5.77 -15.89 19.25
CA SER A 69 6.40 -15.68 17.94
C SER A 69 6.92 -17.01 17.41
N GLY A 70 6.52 -17.39 16.21
CA GLY A 70 6.80 -18.69 15.62
C GLY A 70 6.13 -18.88 14.26
N PRO A 71 6.38 -20.02 13.59
CA PRO A 71 5.89 -20.31 12.25
C PRO A 71 4.39 -20.70 12.23
N GLU A 72 3.72 -20.73 13.38
CA GLU A 72 2.29 -21.02 13.44
C GLU A 72 1.48 -19.87 12.82
N ILE A 73 0.45 -20.25 12.06
CA ILE A 73 -0.46 -19.30 11.43
C ILE A 73 -1.29 -18.59 12.51
N VAL A 74 -1.33 -17.26 12.45
CA VAL A 74 -2.23 -16.44 13.27
C VAL A 74 -3.67 -16.84 12.95
N GLN A 75 -4.43 -17.29 13.94
CA GLN A 75 -5.83 -17.67 13.73
C GLN A 75 -6.73 -16.42 13.70
N PRO A 76 -7.83 -16.42 12.93
CA PRO A 76 -8.88 -15.42 13.10
C PRO A 76 -9.36 -15.38 14.56
N GLY A 77 -9.52 -14.18 15.12
CA GLY A 77 -9.91 -14.00 16.50
C GLY A 77 -9.48 -12.67 17.10
N GLU A 78 -9.78 -12.52 18.37
CA GLU A 78 -9.47 -11.34 19.17
C GLU A 78 -8.30 -11.63 20.09
N TYR A 79 -7.39 -10.67 20.17
CA TYR A 79 -6.14 -10.78 20.90
C TYR A 79 -5.90 -9.53 21.72
N ILE A 80 -5.03 -9.61 22.73
CA ILE A 80 -4.65 -8.46 23.55
C ILE A 80 -3.14 -8.39 23.66
N LEU A 81 -2.59 -7.18 23.52
CA LEU A 81 -1.20 -6.91 23.79
C LEU A 81 -1.02 -6.51 25.24
N LEU A 82 -0.16 -7.26 25.93
CA LEU A 82 0.21 -7.06 27.32
C LEU A 82 1.74 -7.01 27.43
N SER A 83 2.29 -6.79 28.63
CA SER A 83 3.70 -7.09 28.86
C SER A 83 3.98 -8.57 28.58
N ASP A 84 5.24 -8.91 28.36
CA ASP A 84 5.71 -10.29 28.25
C ASP A 84 5.36 -11.16 29.49
N THR A 85 5.20 -10.52 30.65
CA THR A 85 4.72 -11.14 31.90
C THR A 85 3.19 -11.23 32.03
N GLY A 86 2.43 -10.81 31.01
CA GLY A 86 0.96 -10.83 31.00
C GLY A 86 0.31 -9.73 31.84
N GLN A 87 1.04 -8.68 32.23
CA GLN A 87 0.49 -7.53 32.95
C GLN A 87 0.05 -6.44 31.98
N ARG A 88 -0.88 -5.59 32.44
CA ARG A 88 -1.30 -4.41 31.65
C ARG A 88 -0.09 -3.49 31.42
N THR A 89 0.08 -3.07 30.17
CA THR A 89 1.13 -2.12 29.79
C THR A 89 0.55 -1.01 28.93
N ARG A 90 1.20 0.15 28.95
CA ARG A 90 0.80 1.28 28.12
C ARG A 90 1.30 1.06 26.70
N VAL A 91 0.38 1.13 25.74
CA VAL A 91 0.67 0.95 24.32
C VAL A 91 0.43 2.25 23.58
N GLY A 92 1.49 2.81 23.01
CA GLY A 92 1.42 3.88 22.03
C GLY A 92 1.44 3.32 20.60
N LEU A 93 1.01 4.14 19.65
CA LEU A 93 1.14 3.86 18.23
C LEU A 93 2.02 4.93 17.58
N GLU A 94 2.81 4.52 16.60
CA GLU A 94 3.61 5.43 15.78
C GLU A 94 2.72 6.49 15.11
N TYR A 95 3.18 7.74 15.10
CA TYR A 95 2.40 8.88 14.61
C TYR A 95 2.31 8.89 13.07
N LEU A 96 3.29 8.26 12.40
CA LEU A 96 3.36 8.18 10.95
C LEU A 96 2.10 7.56 10.36
N ARG A 97 1.52 8.24 9.37
CA ARG A 97 0.37 7.74 8.60
C ARG A 97 0.86 7.15 7.27
N SER A 98 0.05 6.27 6.69
CA SER A 98 0.29 5.85 5.32
C SER A 98 0.20 7.03 4.38
N ARG A 99 1.04 7.06 3.36
CA ARG A 99 1.02 8.10 2.35
C ARG A 99 -0.28 8.09 1.57
N PRO A 100 -0.97 9.24 1.43
CA PRO A 100 -2.13 9.35 0.56
C PRO A 100 -1.76 8.97 -0.88
N ARG A 101 -2.61 8.22 -1.57
CA ARG A 101 -2.46 7.89 -2.99
C ARG A 101 -3.74 8.24 -3.73
N HIS A 102 -3.55 8.81 -4.91
CA HIS A 102 -4.66 9.14 -5.81
C HIS A 102 -5.01 7.89 -6.63
N PRO A 103 -6.31 7.56 -6.79
CA PRO A 103 -6.79 6.69 -7.86
C PRO A 103 -6.16 7.05 -9.20
N THR A 104 -5.33 6.22 -9.84
CA THR A 104 -4.86 6.61 -11.17
C THR A 104 -6.03 6.49 -12.16
N HIS A 105 -6.84 7.54 -12.33
CA HIS A 105 -7.89 7.55 -13.34
C HIS A 105 -7.23 7.39 -14.72
N SER A 106 -7.83 6.53 -15.53
CA SER A 106 -7.46 6.22 -16.92
C SER A 106 -7.39 7.44 -17.86
N ASN A 107 -7.72 8.65 -17.39
CA ASN A 107 -7.78 9.88 -18.16
C ASN A 107 -6.45 10.60 -18.34
N THR A 108 -5.31 10.05 -17.87
CA THR A 108 -4.02 10.43 -18.45
C THR A 108 -4.04 9.99 -19.91
N PRO A 109 -3.92 10.89 -20.90
CA PRO A 109 -3.94 10.51 -22.30
C PRO A 109 -2.96 9.36 -22.54
N ALA A 110 -3.49 8.18 -22.86
CA ALA A 110 -2.73 6.93 -22.96
C ALA A 110 -1.61 6.98 -24.01
N ARG A 111 -1.55 8.05 -24.80
CA ARG A 111 -0.61 8.25 -25.89
C ARG A 111 0.78 8.74 -25.47
N GLU A 112 1.00 9.21 -24.24
CA GLU A 112 2.28 9.88 -23.89
C GLU A 112 3.04 9.33 -22.67
N SER A 113 2.60 8.22 -22.06
CA SER A 113 3.31 7.66 -20.89
C SER A 113 4.33 6.58 -21.28
N TYR A 114 5.58 6.96 -21.56
CA TYR A 114 6.68 6.05 -21.90
C TYR A 114 6.83 4.88 -20.91
N TYR A 115 6.61 5.14 -19.61
CA TYR A 115 6.69 4.14 -18.55
C TYR A 115 5.71 2.96 -18.77
N ARG A 116 4.49 3.22 -19.26
CA ARG A 116 3.49 2.15 -19.51
C ARG A 116 3.95 1.24 -20.64
N ILE A 117 4.52 1.81 -21.70
CA ILE A 117 5.04 1.04 -22.84
C ILE A 117 6.22 0.19 -22.38
N ARG A 118 7.19 0.80 -21.67
CA ARG A 118 8.37 0.11 -21.17
C ARG A 118 8.01 -1.01 -20.19
N GLY A 119 7.14 -0.73 -19.21
CA GLY A 119 6.69 -1.73 -18.22
C GLY A 119 6.00 -2.92 -18.87
N ARG A 120 5.09 -2.68 -19.83
CA ARG A 120 4.42 -3.74 -20.59
C ARG A 120 5.39 -4.57 -21.42
N ALA A 121 6.35 -3.92 -22.09
CA ALA A 121 7.35 -4.60 -22.89
C ALA A 121 8.30 -5.47 -22.05
N ARG A 122 8.66 -5.01 -20.84
CA ARG A 122 9.48 -5.78 -19.90
C ARG A 122 8.71 -6.99 -19.34
N ASP A 123 7.49 -6.75 -18.86
CA ASP A 123 6.77 -7.75 -18.06
C ASP A 123 6.00 -8.76 -18.92
N GLY A 124 5.25 -8.29 -19.93
CA GLY A 124 4.39 -9.13 -20.79
C GLY A 124 3.26 -9.90 -20.06
N LYS A 125 3.21 -9.85 -18.73
CA LYS A 125 2.25 -10.54 -17.87
C LYS A 125 1.95 -9.72 -16.61
N CYS A 126 0.88 -10.06 -15.91
CA CYS A 126 0.72 -9.65 -14.52
C CYS A 126 1.80 -10.32 -13.67
N LEU A 127 2.61 -9.54 -12.96
CA LEU A 127 3.71 -10.06 -12.14
C LEU A 127 3.23 -10.84 -10.91
N ILE A 128 1.95 -10.70 -10.51
CA ILE A 128 1.37 -11.43 -9.38
C ILE A 128 0.73 -12.73 -9.85
N THR A 129 -0.25 -12.63 -10.75
CA THR A 129 -1.08 -13.78 -11.17
C THR A 129 -0.50 -14.55 -12.34
N GLY A 130 0.52 -14.03 -13.02
CA GLY A 130 1.07 -14.60 -14.25
C GLY A 130 0.17 -14.42 -15.48
N LEU A 131 -0.97 -13.72 -15.37
CA LEU A 131 -1.89 -13.52 -16.48
C LEU A 131 -1.17 -12.87 -17.67
N GLN A 132 -1.08 -13.62 -18.76
CA GLN A 132 -0.67 -13.13 -20.07
C GLN A 132 -1.90 -12.78 -20.90
N THR A 133 -1.81 -11.74 -21.71
CA THR A 133 -2.90 -11.32 -22.59
C THR A 133 -2.33 -10.65 -23.83
N GLN A 134 -3.00 -10.88 -24.97
CA GLN A 134 -2.70 -10.17 -26.21
C GLN A 134 -3.22 -8.72 -26.17
N THR A 135 -4.20 -8.43 -25.31
CA THR A 135 -4.77 -7.10 -25.14
C THR A 135 -4.29 -6.45 -23.85
N TYR A 136 -3.74 -5.24 -23.97
CA TYR A 136 -3.29 -4.45 -22.82
C TYR A 136 -4.43 -3.91 -21.94
N SER A 137 -5.70 -4.15 -22.31
CA SER A 137 -6.86 -3.74 -21.51
C SER A 137 -6.94 -4.44 -20.15
N ARG A 138 -6.40 -5.66 -20.04
CA ARG A 138 -6.41 -6.47 -18.80
C ARG A 138 -5.15 -6.29 -17.95
N LEU A 139 -4.18 -5.50 -18.42
CA LEU A 139 -2.91 -5.25 -17.74
C LEU A 139 -2.65 -3.76 -17.57
N GLN A 140 -2.33 -3.38 -16.35
CA GLN A 140 -1.97 -2.01 -16.01
C GLN A 140 -0.57 -1.94 -15.41
N VAL A 141 0.21 -0.95 -15.83
CA VAL A 141 1.53 -0.67 -15.25
C VAL A 141 1.35 0.31 -14.11
N ALA A 142 1.81 -0.07 -12.92
CA ALA A 142 1.72 0.70 -11.70
C ALA A 142 3.09 1.05 -11.16
N HIS A 143 3.19 2.25 -10.59
CA HIS A 143 4.35 2.62 -9.81
C HIS A 143 4.32 1.94 -8.43
N ILE A 144 5.47 1.48 -7.96
CA ILE A 144 5.61 0.93 -6.61
C ILE A 144 5.57 2.07 -5.60
N PHE A 145 6.34 3.12 -5.87
CA PHE A 145 6.33 4.39 -5.17
C PHE A 145 5.58 5.42 -6.01
N PRO A 146 4.54 6.08 -5.47
CA PRO A 146 3.65 6.96 -6.23
C PRO A 146 4.38 8.18 -6.80
N ARG A 147 4.07 8.50 -8.06
CA ARG A 147 4.59 9.66 -8.78
C ARG A 147 4.26 11.02 -8.11
N THR A 148 3.10 11.11 -7.46
CA THR A 148 2.62 12.33 -6.78
C THR A 148 3.49 12.77 -5.60
N HIS A 149 4.39 11.90 -5.14
CA HIS A 149 5.28 12.14 -4.00
C HIS A 149 6.74 12.28 -4.45
N ASP A 150 6.98 12.99 -5.57
CA ASP A 150 8.30 13.15 -6.17
C ASP A 150 9.32 13.86 -5.25
N VAL A 151 8.86 14.81 -4.42
CA VAL A 151 9.68 15.46 -3.40
C VAL A 151 10.19 14.45 -2.39
N GLU A 152 9.30 13.66 -1.78
CA GLU A 152 9.70 12.62 -0.82
C GLU A 152 10.58 11.55 -1.48
N TRP A 153 10.31 11.20 -2.75
CA TRP A 153 11.15 10.30 -3.53
C TRP A 153 12.59 10.80 -3.64
N ILE A 154 12.76 12.10 -3.89
CA ILE A 154 14.07 12.76 -3.96
C ILE A 154 14.72 12.81 -2.57
N ASP A 155 13.98 13.17 -1.52
CA ASP A 155 14.49 13.29 -0.15
C ASP A 155 14.96 11.93 0.40
N LYS A 156 14.29 10.84 0.03
CA LYS A 156 14.70 9.46 0.33
C LYS A 156 15.91 8.99 -0.49
N GLY A 157 16.39 9.81 -1.42
CA GLY A 157 17.58 9.55 -2.23
C GLY A 157 17.40 8.46 -3.29
N TYR A 158 16.17 8.09 -3.64
CA TYR A 158 15.94 7.06 -4.67
C TYR A 158 16.53 7.37 -6.05
N PRO A 159 16.57 8.63 -6.55
CA PRO A 159 17.16 8.91 -7.87
C PRO A 159 18.62 8.42 -8.02
N SER A 160 19.40 8.43 -6.93
CA SER A 160 20.80 7.96 -6.95
C SER A 160 20.93 6.44 -6.95
N LYS A 161 19.88 5.73 -6.53
CA LYS A 161 19.82 4.26 -6.48
C LYS A 161 19.28 3.65 -7.78
N ILE A 162 18.64 4.46 -8.63
CA ILE A 162 18.19 4.02 -9.95
C ILE A 162 19.37 3.85 -10.91
N THR A 163 19.48 2.61 -11.39
CA THR A 163 20.47 2.13 -12.37
C THR A 163 19.90 1.92 -13.78
N ASP A 164 18.58 2.09 -13.98
CA ASP A 164 17.95 2.08 -15.30
C ASP A 164 18.69 3.03 -16.25
N THR A 165 19.16 2.48 -17.37
CA THR A 165 20.06 3.14 -18.31
C THR A 165 19.33 3.82 -19.47
N ALA A 166 18.00 3.86 -19.45
CA ALA A 166 17.25 4.56 -20.48
C ALA A 166 17.46 6.08 -20.41
N ASP A 167 17.06 6.76 -21.49
CA ASP A 167 17.17 8.21 -21.58
C ASP A 167 16.44 8.92 -20.41
N VAL A 168 17.05 9.99 -19.88
CA VAL A 168 16.51 10.70 -18.70
C VAL A 168 15.11 11.26 -18.94
N GLY A 169 14.78 11.65 -20.18
CA GLY A 169 13.45 12.12 -20.55
C GLY A 169 12.38 11.02 -20.42
N VAL A 170 12.73 9.76 -20.69
CA VAL A 170 11.81 8.63 -20.53
C VAL A 170 11.77 8.08 -19.09
N LEU A 171 12.71 8.49 -18.24
CA LEU A 171 12.77 8.14 -16.82
C LEU A 171 11.98 9.12 -15.93
N GLY A 172 11.31 10.13 -16.48
CA GLY A 172 10.64 11.16 -15.68
C GLY A 172 11.61 12.26 -15.22
N GLY A 173 12.59 12.58 -16.08
CA GLY A 173 13.60 13.60 -15.84
C GLY A 173 14.63 13.18 -14.79
N SER A 174 15.25 14.17 -14.15
CA SER A 174 16.29 13.96 -13.14
C SER A 174 15.81 13.17 -11.92
N SER A 175 14.49 13.15 -11.65
CA SER A 175 13.89 12.33 -10.58
C SER A 175 14.05 10.84 -10.85
N LYS A 176 14.09 10.42 -12.12
CA LYS A 176 14.04 9.02 -12.54
C LYS A 176 12.83 8.22 -12.01
N ILE A 177 11.75 8.90 -11.60
CA ILE A 177 10.58 8.28 -10.95
C ILE A 177 9.81 7.29 -11.84
N ASP A 178 9.97 7.41 -13.17
CA ASP A 178 9.36 6.53 -14.19
C ASP A 178 10.28 5.38 -14.64
N SER A 179 11.39 5.19 -13.94
CA SER A 179 12.28 4.03 -14.14
C SER A 179 11.51 2.73 -14.04
N LEU A 180 11.88 1.75 -14.87
CA LEU A 180 11.37 0.38 -14.77
C LEU A 180 11.53 -0.18 -13.35
N GLN A 181 12.57 0.23 -12.63
CA GLN A 181 12.82 -0.24 -11.28
C GLN A 181 11.80 0.27 -10.24
N ASN A 182 10.95 1.23 -10.59
CA ASN A 182 9.80 1.68 -9.80
C ASN A 182 8.46 1.18 -10.37
N LEU A 183 8.45 0.22 -11.30
CA LEU A 183 7.23 -0.21 -11.99
C LEU A 183 6.98 -1.70 -11.86
N ILE A 184 5.70 -2.06 -11.79
CA ILE A 184 5.20 -3.44 -11.96
C ILE A 184 3.98 -3.47 -12.86
N THR A 185 3.77 -4.58 -13.57
CA THR A 185 2.54 -4.83 -14.32
C THR A 185 1.57 -5.70 -13.52
N LEU A 186 0.35 -5.22 -13.37
CA LEU A 186 -0.73 -5.84 -12.60
C LEU A 186 -1.90 -6.24 -13.49
N ARG A 187 -2.73 -7.17 -12.99
CA ARG A 187 -4.09 -7.40 -13.51
C ARG A 187 -4.88 -6.10 -13.28
N SER A 188 -5.67 -5.68 -14.26
CA SER A 188 -6.28 -4.33 -14.25
C SER A 188 -7.16 -4.04 -13.04
N ASP A 189 -7.86 -5.04 -12.52
CA ASP A 189 -8.70 -4.99 -11.32
C ASP A 189 -7.92 -4.90 -10.01
N LEU A 190 -6.64 -5.27 -10.00
CA LEU A 190 -5.77 -5.16 -8.82
C LEU A 190 -5.18 -3.76 -8.66
N ARG A 191 -5.41 -2.86 -9.62
CA ARG A 191 -4.78 -1.53 -9.60
C ARG A 191 -5.25 -0.70 -8.42
N ASP A 192 -6.56 -0.64 -8.20
CA ASP A 192 -7.12 0.15 -7.12
C ASP A 192 -6.62 -0.39 -5.78
N ALA A 193 -6.71 -1.71 -5.56
CA ALA A 193 -6.18 -2.36 -4.37
C ALA A 193 -4.67 -2.09 -4.13
N TRP A 194 -3.85 -2.05 -5.19
CA TRP A 194 -2.44 -1.67 -5.09
C TRP A 194 -2.23 -0.20 -4.70
N ASP A 195 -2.93 0.73 -5.37
CA ASP A 195 -2.83 2.14 -5.06
C ASP A 195 -3.37 2.45 -3.65
N ASN A 196 -4.35 1.66 -3.19
CA ASN A 196 -4.93 1.76 -1.86
C ASN A 196 -4.13 1.02 -0.77
N TYR A 197 -3.00 0.37 -1.13
CA TYR A 197 -2.16 -0.46 -0.26
C TYR A 197 -2.88 -1.63 0.42
N GLU A 198 -3.97 -2.14 -0.17
CA GLU A 198 -4.74 -3.28 0.38
C GLU A 198 -3.94 -4.59 0.39
N PHE A 199 -2.87 -4.65 -0.40
CA PHE A 199 -1.86 -5.68 -0.32
C PHE A 199 -0.47 -5.08 -0.57
N GLY A 200 0.57 -5.77 -0.10
CA GLY A 200 1.96 -5.43 -0.35
C GLY A 200 2.78 -6.64 -0.78
N VAL A 201 4.06 -6.43 -1.02
CA VAL A 201 5.03 -7.47 -1.39
C VAL A 201 6.11 -7.51 -0.32
N ASP A 202 6.34 -8.68 0.29
CA ASP A 202 7.41 -8.89 1.25
C ASP A 202 8.65 -9.45 0.56
N PRO A 203 9.65 -8.60 0.24
CA PRO A 203 10.85 -9.08 -0.44
C PRO A 203 11.75 -9.95 0.44
N ASP A 204 11.57 -9.95 1.77
CA ASP A 204 12.30 -10.84 2.67
C ASP A 204 11.74 -12.25 2.70
N ASN A 205 10.49 -12.41 2.28
CA ASN A 205 9.84 -13.70 2.13
C ASN A 205 9.64 -14.05 0.65
N ASN A 206 10.74 -14.05 -0.13
CA ASN A 206 10.75 -14.39 -1.55
C ASN A 206 9.73 -13.59 -2.41
N TYR A 207 9.49 -12.32 -2.06
CA TYR A 207 8.49 -11.46 -2.71
C TYR A 207 7.06 -11.99 -2.59
N ARG A 208 6.72 -12.59 -1.45
CA ARG A 208 5.36 -13.06 -1.15
C ARG A 208 4.39 -11.87 -1.06
N ILE A 209 3.19 -12.05 -1.62
CA ILE A 209 2.10 -11.09 -1.55
C ILE A 209 1.40 -11.22 -0.21
N ILE A 210 1.28 -10.10 0.50
CA ILE A 210 0.59 -10.00 1.79
C ILE A 210 -0.65 -9.14 1.60
N SER A 211 -1.83 -9.75 1.70
CA SER A 211 -3.09 -9.01 1.64
C SER A 211 -3.55 -8.64 3.05
N PHE A 212 -3.89 -7.37 3.26
CA PHE A 212 -4.30 -6.84 4.56
C PHE A 212 -5.81 -6.82 4.74
N THR A 213 -6.55 -6.74 3.64
CA THR A 213 -8.02 -6.60 3.60
C THR A 213 -8.71 -7.85 3.04
N ASN A 214 -10.00 -7.96 3.32
CA ASN A 214 -10.87 -8.94 2.68
C ASN A 214 -11.02 -8.63 1.17
N GLY A 215 -11.25 -9.65 0.34
CA GLY A 215 -11.45 -9.52 -1.11
C GLY A 215 -10.26 -9.83 -2.01
N ASN A 216 -9.09 -10.13 -1.44
CA ASN A 216 -7.84 -10.39 -2.16
C ASN A 216 -7.33 -11.84 -1.99
N ALA A 217 -8.24 -12.78 -1.71
CA ALA A 217 -7.92 -14.19 -1.46
C ALA A 217 -7.19 -14.87 -2.62
N ASP A 218 -7.45 -14.44 -3.85
CA ASP A 218 -6.89 -15.02 -5.07
C ASP A 218 -5.42 -14.66 -5.30
N ILE A 219 -4.92 -13.61 -4.63
CA ILE A 219 -3.53 -13.16 -4.75
C ILE A 219 -2.71 -13.37 -3.48
N ASN A 220 -3.35 -13.46 -2.32
CA ASN A 220 -2.66 -13.59 -1.04
C ASN A 220 -1.78 -14.85 -0.99
N GLY A 221 -0.52 -14.72 -0.56
CA GLY A 221 0.43 -15.83 -0.46
C GLY A 221 1.07 -16.25 -1.78
N LEU A 222 0.67 -15.67 -2.93
CA LEU A 222 1.41 -15.79 -4.18
C LEU A 222 2.78 -15.11 -4.05
N HIS A 223 3.67 -15.33 -5.01
CA HIS A 223 4.99 -14.68 -5.06
C HIS A 223 5.14 -13.88 -6.34
N LEU A 224 5.73 -12.70 -6.24
CA LEU A 224 5.97 -11.84 -7.39
C LEU A 224 6.92 -12.52 -8.40
N GLN A 225 6.51 -12.60 -9.65
CA GLN A 225 7.22 -13.31 -10.70
C GLN A 225 8.23 -12.39 -11.39
N LEU A 226 9.50 -12.45 -10.98
CA LEU A 226 10.59 -11.62 -11.53
C LEU A 226 11.61 -12.41 -12.38
N ASP A 227 11.42 -13.72 -12.48
CA ASP A 227 12.28 -14.70 -13.15
C ASP A 227 12.71 -14.33 -14.58
N HIS A 228 11.80 -13.76 -15.35
CA HIS A 228 12.01 -13.32 -16.73
C HIS A 228 12.80 -12.00 -16.87
N ILE A 229 13.01 -11.24 -15.78
CA ILE A 229 13.71 -9.95 -15.81
C ILE A 229 15.19 -10.18 -15.53
N HIS A 230 15.94 -10.55 -16.57
CA HIS A 230 17.35 -10.90 -16.45
C HIS A 230 18.27 -9.68 -16.28
N ASN A 231 17.90 -8.51 -16.80
CA ASN A 231 18.72 -7.30 -16.69
C ASN A 231 18.53 -6.65 -15.32
N PRO A 232 19.57 -6.59 -14.45
CA PRO A 232 19.45 -6.01 -13.12
C PRO A 232 19.02 -4.54 -13.13
N THR A 233 19.35 -3.77 -14.17
CA THR A 233 18.99 -2.34 -14.27
C THR A 233 17.49 -2.12 -14.53
N GLN A 234 16.76 -3.20 -14.83
CA GLN A 234 15.32 -3.18 -15.09
C GLN A 234 14.52 -3.88 -13.98
N GLN A 235 15.18 -4.55 -13.04
CA GLN A 235 14.53 -5.21 -11.93
C GLN A 235 13.97 -4.17 -10.94
N PRO A 236 12.73 -4.35 -10.49
CA PRO A 236 12.16 -3.49 -9.45
C PRO A 236 13.05 -3.42 -8.20
N LEU A 237 13.24 -2.21 -7.67
CA LEU A 237 14.07 -2.00 -6.48
C LEU A 237 13.41 -2.61 -5.25
N ARG A 238 14.14 -3.50 -4.57
CA ARG A 238 13.71 -4.18 -3.35
C ARG A 238 13.17 -3.22 -2.28
N GLU A 239 13.87 -2.11 -2.05
CA GLU A 239 13.51 -1.10 -1.05
C GLU A 239 12.17 -0.40 -1.32
N LEU A 240 11.72 -0.35 -2.58
CA LEU A 240 10.42 0.24 -2.91
C LEU A 240 9.28 -0.69 -2.49
N PHE A 241 9.48 -2.01 -2.57
CA PHE A 241 8.51 -2.96 -2.03
C PHE A 241 8.47 -2.91 -0.50
N ILE A 242 9.62 -2.73 0.18
CA ILE A 242 9.62 -2.50 1.62
C ILE A 242 8.80 -1.26 1.95
N ASP A 243 9.06 -0.14 1.28
CA ASP A 243 8.30 1.10 1.52
C ASP A 243 6.79 0.88 1.30
N HIS A 244 6.40 0.26 0.18
CA HIS A 244 5.00 -0.05 -0.13
C HIS A 244 4.35 -0.96 0.91
N LEU A 245 5.04 -2.02 1.35
CA LEU A 245 4.57 -2.91 2.41
C LEU A 245 4.35 -2.12 3.71
N MET A 246 5.29 -1.24 4.09
CA MET A 246 5.13 -0.38 5.26
C MET A 246 3.92 0.55 5.15
N GLN A 247 3.63 1.10 3.96
CA GLN A 247 2.41 1.89 3.75
C GLN A 247 1.14 1.06 4.00
N GLY A 248 1.11 -0.20 3.55
CA GLY A 248 0.01 -1.12 3.81
C GLY A 248 -0.14 -1.48 5.29
N LEU A 249 0.96 -1.71 6.00
CA LEU A 249 0.96 -1.91 7.44
C LEU A 249 0.42 -0.69 8.18
N PHE A 250 0.90 0.50 7.82
CA PHE A 250 0.41 1.73 8.40
C PHE A 250 -1.06 1.96 8.10
N LYS A 251 -1.57 1.64 6.91
CA LYS A 251 -2.96 1.94 6.54
C LYS A 251 -3.96 0.92 7.08
N HIS A 252 -3.65 -0.36 6.92
CA HIS A 252 -4.63 -1.43 7.12
C HIS A 252 -4.36 -2.26 8.35
N MET A 253 -3.09 -2.35 8.81
CA MET A 253 -2.73 -3.15 9.99
C MET A 253 -2.73 -2.35 11.29
N LYS A 254 -2.32 -1.07 11.26
CA LYS A 254 -2.31 -0.20 12.45
C LYS A 254 -3.75 0.17 12.86
N GLY A 255 -4.07 0.04 14.15
CA GLY A 255 -5.43 0.18 14.67
C GLY A 255 -6.05 1.56 14.47
N SER A 256 -5.23 2.62 14.52
CA SER A 256 -5.67 4.03 14.44
C SER A 256 -5.66 4.64 13.03
N ALA A 257 -5.57 3.81 11.98
CA ALA A 257 -4.94 4.27 10.75
C ALA A 257 -5.79 4.26 9.48
N GLU A 258 -7.10 4.13 9.64
CA GLU A 258 -8.00 4.41 8.52
C GLU A 258 -8.19 5.93 8.40
N PRO A 259 -7.90 6.53 7.24
CA PRO A 259 -8.40 7.86 6.93
C PRO A 259 -9.93 7.87 7.06
N VAL A 260 -10.51 9.03 7.40
CA VAL A 260 -11.97 9.15 7.48
C VAL A 260 -12.62 8.94 6.11
N TRP A 261 -11.88 9.25 5.04
CA TRP A 261 -12.31 9.15 3.66
C TRP A 261 -11.91 7.82 3.01
N THR A 262 -12.84 7.27 2.25
CA THR A 262 -12.64 6.10 1.41
C THR A 262 -12.25 6.49 -0.01
N TYR A 263 -11.82 5.50 -0.81
CA TYR A 263 -11.58 5.72 -2.24
C TYR A 263 -12.87 6.09 -2.99
N GLU A 264 -14.02 5.60 -2.54
CA GLU A 264 -15.34 6.00 -3.04
C GLU A 264 -15.55 7.50 -2.80
N ASP A 265 -15.22 7.99 -1.60
CA ASP A 265 -15.31 9.42 -1.27
C ASP A 265 -14.35 10.26 -2.12
N PHE A 266 -13.15 9.73 -2.40
CA PHE A 266 -12.20 10.37 -3.31
C PHE A 266 -12.77 10.49 -4.74
N ASP A 267 -13.23 9.38 -5.33
CA ASP A 267 -13.77 9.38 -6.69
C ASP A 267 -14.97 10.33 -6.82
N ASP A 268 -15.85 10.34 -5.81
CA ASP A 268 -16.98 11.27 -5.72
C ASP A 268 -16.55 12.75 -5.64
N ALA A 269 -15.43 13.04 -4.99
CA ALA A 269 -14.88 14.39 -4.88
C ALA A 269 -14.17 14.86 -6.15
N PHE A 270 -13.70 13.94 -6.99
CA PHE A 270 -12.82 14.22 -8.13
C PHE A 270 -13.32 13.69 -9.48
N ASP A 271 -14.62 13.43 -9.60
CA ASP A 271 -15.25 12.87 -10.80
C ASP A 271 -14.98 13.70 -12.08
N GLY A 272 -14.69 12.98 -13.16
CA GLY A 272 -14.55 13.54 -14.51
C GLY A 272 -13.41 14.54 -14.69
N GLY A 273 -12.44 14.61 -13.78
CA GLY A 273 -11.39 15.63 -13.80
C GLY A 273 -11.85 17.00 -13.28
N SER A 274 -13.04 17.09 -12.70
CA SER A 274 -13.49 18.25 -11.93
C SER A 274 -13.08 18.09 -10.45
N ILE A 275 -13.33 19.12 -9.63
CA ILE A 275 -13.19 19.04 -8.17
C ILE A 275 -14.52 19.48 -7.59
N ASN A 276 -15.23 18.57 -6.93
CA ASN A 276 -16.53 18.85 -6.34
C ASN A 276 -16.38 19.42 -4.92
N LEU A 277 -16.20 20.74 -4.84
CA LEU A 277 -16.04 21.47 -3.57
C LEU A 277 -17.31 21.50 -2.69
N SER A 278 -18.45 20.97 -3.17
CA SER A 278 -19.69 20.94 -2.38
C SER A 278 -19.74 19.82 -1.33
N LYS A 279 -18.81 18.86 -1.38
CA LYS A 279 -18.67 17.72 -0.46
C LYS A 279 -18.07 18.15 0.90
N LEU A 280 -18.86 18.85 1.71
CA LEU A 280 -18.44 19.39 3.01
C LEU A 280 -18.03 18.30 4.02
N ASP A 281 -18.50 17.07 3.83
CA ASP A 281 -18.07 15.87 4.54
C ASP A 281 -16.58 15.54 4.31
N ILE A 282 -16.06 15.85 3.11
CA ILE A 282 -14.65 15.63 2.73
C ILE A 282 -13.83 16.88 3.03
N TRP A 283 -14.27 18.05 2.57
CA TRP A 283 -13.52 19.30 2.69
C TRP A 283 -13.57 19.93 4.08
N GLY A 284 -14.62 19.63 4.85
CA GLY A 284 -14.76 20.06 6.24
C GLY A 284 -13.98 19.20 7.23
N ALA A 285 -13.48 18.03 6.81
CA ALA A 285 -12.59 17.20 7.60
C ALA A 285 -11.17 17.76 7.59
N GLY A 286 -10.41 17.53 8.68
CA GLY A 286 -8.99 17.95 8.75
C GLY A 286 -8.10 17.37 7.64
N GLU A 287 -8.55 16.28 7.01
CA GLU A 287 -7.84 15.55 5.95
C GLU A 287 -8.19 16.05 4.54
N GLY A 288 -9.24 16.87 4.37
CA GLY A 288 -9.66 17.39 3.06
C GLY A 288 -8.60 18.28 2.39
N LYS A 289 -7.78 18.97 3.18
CA LYS A 289 -6.63 19.73 2.67
C LYS A 289 -5.58 18.82 2.03
N GLU A 290 -5.20 17.73 2.71
CA GLU A 290 -4.22 16.77 2.18
C GLU A 290 -4.71 16.14 0.88
N LEU A 291 -6.01 15.85 0.80
CA LEU A 291 -6.66 15.34 -0.40
C LEU A 291 -6.56 16.31 -1.58
N PHE A 292 -6.83 17.58 -1.32
CA PHE A 292 -6.75 18.64 -2.33
C PHE A 292 -5.32 18.85 -2.83
N GLU A 293 -4.34 18.89 -1.91
CA GLU A 293 -2.92 19.02 -2.24
C GLU A 293 -2.43 17.83 -3.08
N LEU A 294 -2.85 16.60 -2.74
CA LEU A 294 -2.52 15.41 -3.51
C LEU A 294 -3.06 15.47 -4.95
N ALA A 295 -4.32 15.87 -5.12
CA ALA A 295 -4.93 15.98 -6.43
C ALA A 295 -4.31 17.07 -7.30
N LEU A 296 -3.91 18.20 -6.69
CA LEU A 296 -3.16 19.24 -7.39
C LEU A 296 -1.76 18.77 -7.80
N ALA A 297 -1.04 18.08 -6.91
CA ALA A 297 0.30 17.56 -7.20
C ALA A 297 0.27 16.59 -8.39
N ASP A 298 -0.70 15.68 -8.44
CA ASP A 298 -0.87 14.75 -9.57
C ASP A 298 -1.09 15.47 -10.90
N ARG A 299 -2.06 16.40 -10.93
CA ARG A 299 -2.43 17.15 -12.14
C ARG A 299 -1.30 18.05 -12.64
N LEU A 300 -0.56 18.70 -11.73
CA LEU A 300 0.54 19.60 -12.07
C LEU A 300 1.81 18.87 -12.48
N HIS A 301 2.02 17.63 -12.04
CA HIS A 301 3.20 16.85 -12.39
C HIS A 301 3.36 16.72 -13.92
N LEU A 302 2.27 16.49 -14.65
CA LEU A 302 2.29 16.40 -16.12
C LEU A 302 2.77 17.72 -16.76
N THR A 303 2.31 18.86 -16.26
CA THR A 303 2.71 20.19 -16.73
C THR A 303 4.18 20.49 -16.44
N ARG A 304 4.70 20.05 -15.30
CA ARG A 304 6.13 20.21 -14.94
C ARG A 304 7.04 19.40 -15.87
N MET A 305 6.60 18.21 -16.28
CA MET A 305 7.32 17.37 -17.23
C MET A 305 7.34 17.99 -18.65
N SER A 306 6.25 18.63 -19.09
CA SER A 306 6.24 19.29 -20.40
C SER A 306 7.13 20.53 -20.47
N GLN A 307 7.26 21.29 -19.37
CA GLN A 307 8.11 22.48 -19.30
C GLN A 307 9.62 22.16 -19.20
N SER A 308 9.98 21.06 -18.55
CA SER A 308 11.40 20.66 -18.41
C SER A 308 12.01 20.14 -19.72
N VAL A 309 11.20 19.69 -20.68
CA VAL A 309 11.64 19.35 -22.04
C VAL A 309 11.86 20.59 -22.91
N GLN A 310 11.17 21.70 -22.65
CA GLN A 310 11.30 22.95 -23.41
C GLN A 310 12.50 23.82 -23.00
N CYS A 311 13.06 23.63 -21.80
CA CYS A 311 14.23 24.37 -21.32
C CYS A 311 15.59 23.78 -21.76
N VAL A 312 15.63 22.74 -22.59
CA VAL A 312 16.86 22.07 -23.05
C VAL A 312 17.05 22.22 -24.58
N LEU A 313 16.41 23.21 -25.20
CA LEU A 313 16.68 23.68 -26.56
C LEU A 313 17.20 25.12 -26.51
#